data_AF-A0A1V4B1M6-F1
#
_entry.id   AF-A0A1V4B1M6-F1
#
_cell.length_a   1.000
_cell.length_b   1.000
_cell.length_c   1.000
_cell.angle_alpha   90.00
_cell.angle_beta   90.00
_cell.angle_gamma   90.00
#
_symmetry.space_group_name_H-M   'P 1'
#
loop_
_entity.id
_entity.type
_entity.pdbx_description
1 polymer ?
#
loop_
_entity_poly.entity_id
_entity_poly.type
_entity_poly.pdbx_seq_one_letter_code
_entity_poly.pdbx_strand_id
1 'polypeptide(L)'
;MDNNEELEKIKQENQRLNKALSESKKENIRIQNNLFIDELMGQGKLFPSQKDDALALLSLATDYDEGGVVYLNEGEKLADKVKALLDKLNIINLSMQTATLETPRKNTKWREEEKLSKDELDRKIQNFMRAYNLTYEQAFNVITREELAK
;
A
#
# COMPACT_ATOMS: atom_id res chain seq x y z
N MET A 1 29.29 -52.71 33.53
CA MET A 1 29.62 -51.27 33.47
C MET A 1 28.80 -50.56 32.38
N ASP A 2 28.28 -51.30 31.39
CA ASP A 2 27.51 -50.79 30.25
C ASP A 2 26.22 -50.00 30.60
N ASN A 3 25.50 -50.38 31.66
CA ASN A 3 24.25 -49.72 32.04
C ASN A 3 24.39 -48.22 32.35
N ASN A 4 25.57 -47.77 32.82
CA ASN A 4 25.79 -46.37 33.18
C ASN A 4 26.18 -45.53 31.95
N GLU A 5 26.91 -46.11 30.99
CA GLU A 5 27.24 -45.45 29.72
C GLU A 5 26.00 -45.31 28.81
N GLU A 6 25.14 -46.33 28.80
CA GLU A 6 23.89 -46.32 28.05
C GLU A 6 22.89 -45.29 28.62
N LEU A 7 22.80 -45.19 29.95
CA LEU A 7 22.01 -44.17 30.62
C LEU A 7 22.48 -42.75 30.27
N GLU A 8 23.79 -42.53 30.18
CA GLU A 8 24.34 -41.22 29.87
C GLU A 8 24.14 -40.82 28.41
N LYS A 9 24.25 -41.77 27.47
CA LYS A 9 23.87 -41.57 26.06
C LYS A 9 22.39 -41.20 25.92
N ILE A 10 21.51 -41.89 26.65
CA ILE A 10 20.07 -41.62 26.64
C ILE A 10 19.76 -40.22 27.20
N LYS A 11 20.45 -39.77 28.27
CA LYS A 11 20.29 -38.41 28.79
C LYS A 11 20.76 -37.35 27.80
N GLN A 12 21.91 -37.55 27.16
CA GLN A 12 22.43 -36.64 26.15
C GLN A 12 21.49 -36.54 24.96
N GLU A 13 20.97 -37.66 24.47
CA GLU A 13 20.03 -37.66 23.35
C GLU A 13 18.69 -37.02 23.76
N ASN A 14 18.18 -37.27 24.97
CA ASN A 14 17.00 -36.57 25.49
C ASN A 14 17.20 -35.06 25.59
N GLN A 15 18.37 -34.60 26.05
CA GLN A 15 18.69 -33.18 26.07
C GLN A 15 18.73 -32.59 24.65
N ARG A 16 19.34 -33.30 23.69
CA ARG A 16 19.39 -32.87 22.29
C ARG A 16 18.01 -32.80 21.66
N LEU A 17 17.19 -33.82 21.85
CA LEU A 17 15.82 -33.89 21.35
C LEU A 17 14.94 -32.80 21.97
N ASN A 18 15.05 -32.56 23.27
CA ASN A 18 14.32 -31.47 23.93
C ASN A 18 14.72 -30.10 23.39
N LYS A 19 16.01 -29.89 23.11
CA LYS A 19 16.49 -28.65 22.51
C LYS A 19 15.94 -28.46 21.10
N ALA A 20 16.04 -29.49 20.25
CA ALA A 20 15.50 -29.47 18.89
C ALA A 20 13.98 -29.24 18.87
N LEU A 21 13.25 -29.84 19.82
CA LEU A 21 11.82 -29.64 19.96
C LEU A 21 11.47 -28.20 20.38
N SER A 22 12.24 -27.63 21.31
CA SER A 22 12.07 -26.23 21.71
C SER A 22 12.34 -25.27 20.56
N GLU A 23 13.42 -25.48 19.79
CA GLU A 23 13.75 -24.69 18.61
C GLU A 23 12.67 -24.80 17.53
N SER A 24 12.18 -26.02 17.26
CA SER A 24 11.09 -26.26 16.31
C SER A 24 9.79 -25.57 16.72
N LYS A 25 9.44 -25.57 18.01
CA LYS A 25 8.28 -24.84 18.52
C LYS A 25 8.41 -23.33 18.30
N LYS A 26 9.56 -22.75 18.63
CA LYS A 26 9.83 -21.32 18.43
C LYS A 26 9.71 -20.93 16.96
N GLU A 27 10.24 -21.76 16.07
CA GLU A 27 10.14 -21.52 14.63
C GLU A 27 8.68 -21.62 14.15
N ASN A 28 7.93 -22.60 14.64
CA ASN A 28 6.51 -22.71 14.31
C ASN A 28 5.74 -21.46 14.74
N ILE A 29 5.96 -20.96 15.95
CA ILE A 29 5.30 -19.75 16.45
C ILE A 29 5.72 -18.52 15.63
N ARG A 30 7.00 -18.41 15.24
CA ARG A 30 7.45 -17.34 14.33
C ARG A 30 6.73 -17.38 12.99
N ILE A 31 6.50 -18.57 12.43
CA ILE A 31 5.75 -18.73 11.19
C ILE A 31 4.29 -18.32 11.40
N GLN A 32 3.64 -18.77 12.47
CA GLN A 32 2.26 -18.38 12.80
C GLN A 32 2.12 -16.87 12.97
N ASN A 33 3.07 -16.23 13.65
CA ASN A 33 3.11 -14.79 13.85
C ASN A 33 3.23 -14.03 12.52
N ASN A 34 4.08 -14.49 11.61
CA ASN A 34 4.20 -13.89 10.28
C ASN A 34 2.91 -14.05 9.45
N LEU A 35 2.32 -15.25 9.44
CA LEU A 35 1.07 -15.51 8.74
C LEU A 35 -0.06 -14.62 9.27
N PHE A 36 -0.16 -14.46 10.59
CA PHE A 36 -1.15 -13.58 11.20
C PHE A 36 -0.98 -12.11 10.77
N ILE A 37 0.26 -11.61 10.71
CA ILE A 37 0.53 -10.25 10.23
C ILE A 37 0.19 -10.11 8.74
N ASP A 38 0.50 -11.12 7.92
CA ASP A 38 0.15 -11.12 6.50
C ASP A 38 -1.38 -11.15 6.29
N GLU A 39 -2.12 -11.90 7.10
CA GLU A 39 -3.59 -11.88 7.12
C GLU A 39 -4.14 -10.50 7.50
N LEU A 40 -3.57 -9.83 8.51
CA LEU A 40 -3.97 -8.47 8.89
C LEU A 40 -3.73 -7.44 7.80
N MET A 41 -2.64 -7.58 7.04
CA MET A 41 -2.38 -6.75 5.86
C MET A 41 -3.39 -7.06 4.73
N GLY A 42 -3.71 -8.33 4.51
CA GLY A 42 -4.72 -8.75 3.53
C GLY A 42 -6.13 -8.21 3.86
N GLN A 43 -6.45 -8.08 5.15
CA GLN A 43 -7.69 -7.46 5.63
C GLN A 43 -7.67 -5.92 5.62
N GLY A 44 -6.53 -5.30 5.30
CA GLY A 44 -6.36 -3.85 5.35
C GLY A 44 -6.37 -3.25 6.76
N LYS A 45 -6.20 -4.08 7.81
CA LYS A 45 -6.12 -3.64 9.21
C LYS A 45 -4.73 -3.12 9.57
N LEU A 46 -3.71 -3.64 8.88
CA LEU A 46 -2.33 -3.25 9.04
C LEU A 46 -1.79 -2.76 7.70
N PHE A 47 -1.04 -1.66 7.72
CA PHE A 47 -0.34 -1.17 6.54
C PHE A 47 1.01 -1.88 6.38
N PRO A 48 1.53 -2.03 5.15
CA PRO A 48 2.85 -2.63 4.92
C PRO A 48 3.99 -1.93 5.70
N SER A 49 3.87 -0.62 5.92
CA SER A 49 4.84 0.17 6.70
C SER A 49 4.89 -0.17 8.19
N GLN A 50 3.90 -0.90 8.71
CA GLN A 50 3.76 -1.27 10.11
C GLN A 50 4.11 -2.75 10.36
N LYS A 51 4.41 -3.52 9.30
CA LYS A 51 4.67 -4.95 9.38
C LYS A 51 5.79 -5.28 10.36
N ASP A 52 6.93 -4.62 10.21
CA ASP A 52 8.13 -4.92 10.99
C ASP A 52 7.93 -4.60 12.48
N ASP A 53 7.26 -3.48 12.79
CA ASP A 53 6.97 -3.09 14.18
C ASP A 53 5.96 -4.05 14.84
N ALA A 54 4.92 -4.44 14.10
CA ALA A 54 3.91 -5.37 14.59
C ALA A 54 4.49 -6.77 14.83
N LEU A 55 5.36 -7.24 13.93
CA LEU A 55 6.07 -8.50 14.08
C LEU A 55 7.01 -8.48 15.29
N ALA A 56 7.79 -7.41 15.45
CA ALA A 56 8.70 -7.25 16.59
C ALA A 56 7.95 -7.26 17.92
N LEU A 57 6.80 -6.58 18.00
CA LEU A 57 5.96 -6.58 19.19
C LEU A 57 5.37 -7.96 19.49
N LEU A 58 4.91 -8.67 18.46
CA LEU A 58 4.31 -10.00 18.61
C LEU A 58 5.35 -11.04 19.03
N SER A 59 6.56 -10.99 18.47
CA SER A 59 7.69 -11.81 18.92
C SER A 59 8.03 -11.55 20.39
N LEU A 60 8.06 -10.28 20.80
CA LEU A 60 8.32 -9.91 22.19
C LEU A 60 7.25 -10.45 23.16
N ALA A 61 5.97 -10.41 22.74
CA ALA A 61 4.87 -10.95 23.51
C ALA A 61 4.93 -12.48 23.62
N THR A 62 5.26 -13.16 22.52
CA THR A 62 5.48 -14.62 22.51
C THR A 62 6.61 -15.01 23.48
N ASP A 63 7.74 -14.31 23.43
CA ASP A 63 8.89 -14.59 24.29
C ASP A 63 8.54 -14.37 25.77
N TYR A 64 7.66 -13.41 26.10
CA TYR A 64 7.14 -13.19 27.44
C TYR A 64 6.23 -14.33 27.92
N ASP A 65 5.29 -14.78 27.07
CA ASP A 65 4.33 -15.85 27.40
C ASP A 65 5.01 -17.21 27.59
N GLU A 66 6.11 -17.46 26.87
CA GLU A 66 6.95 -18.66 27.06
C GLU A 66 7.78 -18.63 28.36
N GLY A 67 7.63 -17.58 29.19
CA GLY A 67 8.40 -17.38 30.41
C GLY A 67 9.86 -16.96 30.14
N GLY A 68 10.14 -16.48 28.93
CA GLY A 68 11.43 -15.93 28.55
C GLY A 68 11.69 -14.56 29.19
N VAL A 69 12.96 -14.25 29.41
CA VAL A 69 13.37 -12.89 29.79
C VAL A 69 13.24 -12.01 28.55
N VAL A 70 12.39 -10.99 28.64
CA VAL A 70 12.24 -10.00 27.59
C VAL A 70 13.48 -9.09 27.60
N TYR A 71 14.38 -9.29 26.65
CA TYR A 71 15.55 -8.44 26.46
C TYR A 71 15.17 -7.20 25.66
N LEU A 72 14.80 -6.13 26.36
CA LEU A 72 14.77 -4.78 25.79
C LEU A 72 16.20 -4.22 25.88
N ASN A 73 16.66 -3.53 24.84
CA ASN A 73 17.96 -2.85 24.92
C ASN A 73 17.90 -1.76 26.01
N GLU A 74 19.06 -1.41 26.56
CA GLU A 74 19.16 -0.42 27.63
C GLU A 74 18.55 0.92 27.19
N GLY A 75 17.47 1.35 27.86
CA GLY A 75 16.70 2.56 27.51
C GLY A 75 15.49 2.35 26.60
N GLU A 76 15.31 1.17 25.99
CA GLU A 76 14.08 0.85 25.25
C GLU A 76 12.96 0.41 26.20
N LYS A 77 11.80 1.07 26.11
CA LYS A 77 10.59 0.68 26.85
C LYS A 77 9.62 0.01 25.90
N LEU A 78 9.03 -1.10 26.33
CA LEU A 78 7.93 -1.75 25.61
C LEU A 78 6.80 -0.75 25.30
N ALA A 79 6.48 0.11 26.27
CA ALA A 79 5.49 1.17 26.10
C ALA A 79 5.79 2.10 24.91
N ASP A 80 7.06 2.39 24.63
CA ASP A 80 7.43 3.29 23.54
C ASP A 80 7.36 2.59 22.18
N LYS A 81 7.69 1.29 22.09
CA LYS A 81 7.46 0.47 20.87
C LYS A 81 5.96 0.36 20.55
N VAL A 82 5.13 0.13 21.57
CA VAL A 82 3.66 0.09 21.39
C VAL A 82 3.14 1.44 20.95
N LYS A 83 3.56 2.55 21.59
CA LYS A 83 3.17 3.90 21.17
C LYS A 83 3.58 4.19 19.73
N ALA A 84 4.79 3.81 19.32
CA ALA A 84 5.27 4.02 17.94
C ALA A 84 4.40 3.26 16.92
N LEU A 85 3.99 2.02 17.23
CA LEU A 85 3.07 1.28 16.37
C LEU A 85 1.70 1.96 16.29
N LEU A 86 1.13 2.35 17.44
CA LEU A 86 -0.18 3.00 17.51
C LEU A 86 -0.20 4.37 16.82
N ASP A 87 0.89 5.13 16.91
CA ASP A 87 1.02 6.43 16.24
C ASP A 87 1.04 6.28 14.70
N LYS A 88 1.58 5.17 14.21
CA LYS A 88 1.53 4.84 12.78
C LYS A 88 0.15 4.40 12.31
N LEU A 89 -0.77 3.99 13.21
CA LEU A 89 -2.12 3.57 12.83
C LEU A 89 -2.92 4.78 12.36
N ASN A 90 -3.05 4.92 11.04
CA ASN A 90 -3.92 5.95 10.48
C ASN A 90 -5.38 5.66 10.84
N ILE A 91 -6.00 6.56 11.61
CA ILE A 91 -7.45 6.55 11.82
C ILE A 91 -8.09 6.99 10.52
N ILE A 92 -8.74 6.06 9.80
CA ILE A 92 -9.57 6.39 8.66
C ILE A 92 -10.77 7.18 9.19
N ASN A 93 -10.73 8.50 9.05
CA ASN A 93 -11.84 9.38 9.38
C ASN A 93 -12.95 9.18 8.33
N LEU A 94 -13.91 8.31 8.65
CA LEU A 94 -15.11 8.09 7.82
C LEU A 94 -16.08 9.29 7.84
N SER A 95 -15.75 10.37 8.55
CA SER A 95 -16.55 11.61 8.61
C SER A 95 -16.72 12.30 7.26
N MET A 96 -15.92 11.96 6.25
CA MET A 96 -16.11 12.43 4.87
C MET A 96 -17.09 11.58 4.02
N GLN A 97 -17.70 10.52 4.57
CA GLN A 97 -18.73 9.73 3.86
C GLN A 97 -20.16 10.14 4.20
N THR A 98 -20.40 10.87 5.29
CA THR A 98 -21.74 11.40 5.64
C THR A 98 -21.87 12.90 5.46
N ALA A 99 -20.76 13.64 5.45
CA ALA A 99 -20.76 14.96 4.82
C ALA A 99 -20.68 14.73 3.31
N THR A 100 -21.72 15.11 2.58
CA THR A 100 -21.67 15.33 1.14
C THR A 100 -20.36 16.04 0.82
N LEU A 101 -19.36 15.27 0.38
CA LEU A 101 -18.20 15.80 -0.29
C LEU A 101 -18.79 16.50 -1.51
N GLU A 102 -18.97 17.81 -1.42
CA GLU A 102 -18.75 18.65 -2.58
C GLU A 102 -17.30 18.37 -2.97
N THR A 103 -17.13 17.32 -3.78
CA THR A 103 -15.92 17.14 -4.56
C THR A 103 -15.65 18.52 -5.13
N PRO A 104 -14.47 19.14 -4.91
CA PRO A 104 -14.04 20.11 -5.88
C PRO A 104 -14.00 19.28 -7.14
N ARG A 105 -15.03 19.42 -7.98
CA ARG A 105 -15.03 18.91 -9.33
C ARG A 105 -13.78 19.57 -9.87
N LYS A 106 -12.66 18.84 -9.86
CA LYS A 106 -11.62 19.08 -10.83
C LYS A 106 -12.45 18.98 -12.09
N ASN A 107 -12.73 20.14 -12.66
CA ASN A 107 -13.22 20.25 -13.99
C ASN A 107 -12.09 19.64 -14.81
N THR A 108 -12.04 18.30 -14.86
CA THR A 108 -11.53 17.58 -15.99
C THR A 108 -12.46 18.06 -17.08
N LYS A 109 -12.10 19.21 -17.65
CA LYS A 109 -12.47 19.57 -19.00
C LYS A 109 -11.91 18.41 -19.79
N TRP A 110 -12.71 17.34 -19.92
CA TRP A 110 -12.74 16.56 -21.13
C TRP A 110 -12.68 17.61 -22.21
N ARG A 111 -11.59 17.61 -22.99
CA ARG A 111 -11.32 18.59 -24.03
C ARG A 111 -12.64 18.77 -24.78
N GLU A 112 -13.39 19.82 -24.43
CA GLU A 112 -14.48 20.30 -25.24
C GLU A 112 -13.74 20.60 -26.53
N GLU A 113 -14.06 19.87 -27.58
CA GLU A 113 -13.69 20.28 -28.92
C GLU A 113 -14.07 21.75 -28.97
N GLU A 114 -13.04 22.61 -28.96
CA GLU A 114 -13.21 24.05 -29.08
C GLU A 114 -13.97 24.21 -30.38
N LYS A 115 -15.30 24.36 -30.30
CA LYS A 115 -16.10 24.88 -31.38
C LYS A 115 -15.42 26.21 -31.67
N LEU A 116 -14.66 26.28 -32.76
CA LEU A 116 -13.95 27.49 -33.15
C LEU A 116 -14.96 28.63 -32.99
N SER A 117 -14.56 29.67 -32.27
CA SER A 117 -15.41 30.85 -32.17
C SER A 117 -15.69 31.32 -33.60
N LYS A 118 -16.89 31.81 -33.88
CA LYS A 118 -17.30 32.23 -35.24
C LYS A 118 -16.25 33.17 -35.88
N ASP A 119 -15.58 33.96 -35.06
CA ASP A 119 -14.51 34.89 -35.45
C ASP A 119 -13.21 34.19 -35.90
N GLU A 120 -12.89 33.03 -35.31
CA GLU A 120 -11.71 32.25 -35.68
C GLU A 120 -11.92 31.50 -36.99
N LEU A 121 -13.14 30.97 -37.19
CA LEU A 121 -13.53 30.36 -38.46
C LEU A 121 -13.49 31.40 -39.59
N ASP A 122 -14.04 32.59 -39.37
CA ASP A 122 -13.99 33.68 -40.36
C ASP A 122 -12.56 34.10 -40.70
N ARG A 123 -11.68 34.24 -39.70
CA ARG A 123 -10.25 34.50 -39.94
C ARG A 123 -9.58 33.41 -40.78
N LYS A 124 -9.91 32.15 -40.53
CA LYS A 124 -9.36 31.02 -41.29
C LYS A 124 -9.84 31.05 -42.75
N ILE A 125 -11.12 31.37 -42.97
CA ILE A 125 -11.70 31.54 -44.31
C ILE A 125 -11.03 32.70 -45.05
N GLN A 126 -10.84 33.85 -44.39
CA GLN A 126 -10.16 34.99 -44.99
C GLN A 126 -8.71 34.70 -45.37
N ASN A 127 -7.97 33.96 -44.53
CA ASN A 127 -6.60 33.55 -44.85
C ASN A 127 -6.57 32.58 -46.03
N PHE A 128 -7.52 31.62 -46.10
CA PHE A 128 -7.64 30.70 -47.23
C PHE A 128 -7.99 31.42 -48.54
N MET A 129 -8.90 32.40 -48.50
CA MET A 129 -9.20 33.24 -49.66
C MET A 129 -7.96 33.97 -50.16
N ARG A 130 -7.15 34.54 -49.25
CA ARG A 130 -5.92 35.27 -49.60
C ARG A 130 -4.83 34.37 -50.17
N ALA A 131 -4.71 33.13 -49.66
CA ALA A 131 -3.68 32.19 -50.10
C ALA A 131 -3.98 31.59 -51.48
N TYR A 132 -5.26 31.38 -51.80
CA TYR A 132 -5.68 30.64 -52.99
C TYR A 132 -6.50 31.48 -54.00
N ASN A 133 -6.69 32.78 -53.76
CA ASN A 133 -7.54 33.69 -54.56
C ASN A 133 -8.94 33.13 -54.85
N LEU A 134 -9.55 32.49 -53.85
CA LEU A 134 -10.89 31.89 -53.95
C LEU A 134 -11.97 32.85 -53.45
N THR A 135 -13.18 32.66 -53.96
CA THR A 135 -14.38 33.33 -53.45
C THR A 135 -14.76 32.79 -52.06
N TYR A 136 -15.34 33.63 -51.21
CA TYR A 136 -15.73 33.29 -49.83
C TYR A 136 -16.54 31.99 -49.72
N GLU A 137 -17.51 31.78 -50.60
CA GLU A 137 -18.35 30.58 -50.62
C GLU A 137 -17.54 29.29 -50.87
N GLN A 138 -16.52 29.36 -51.72
CA GLN A 138 -15.67 28.22 -52.02
C GLN A 138 -14.74 27.91 -50.85
N ALA A 139 -14.13 28.94 -50.25
CA ALA A 139 -13.26 28.78 -49.09
C ALA A 139 -14.03 28.27 -47.85
N PHE A 140 -15.25 28.76 -47.63
CA PHE A 140 -16.13 28.30 -46.56
C PHE A 140 -16.50 26.82 -46.71
N ASN A 141 -16.88 26.38 -47.92
CA ASN A 141 -17.25 24.99 -48.18
C ASN A 141 -16.08 24.01 -47.99
N VAL A 142 -14.86 24.43 -48.31
CA VAL A 142 -13.65 23.60 -48.10
C VAL A 142 -13.37 23.46 -46.61
N ILE A 143 -13.33 24.57 -45.87
CA ILE A 143 -12.99 24.55 -44.43
C ILE A 143 -14.06 23.83 -43.61
N THR A 144 -15.34 24.05 -43.90
CA THR A 144 -16.44 23.37 -43.19
C THR A 144 -16.50 21.88 -43.49
N ARG A 145 -16.21 21.45 -44.72
CA ARG A 145 -16.07 20.02 -45.04
C ARG A 145 -14.87 19.38 -44.34
N GLU A 146 -13.76 20.09 -44.24
CA GLU A 146 -12.55 19.61 -43.56
C GLU A 146 -12.77 19.46 -42.04
N GLU A 147 -13.59 20.33 -41.44
CA GLU A 147 -13.97 20.24 -40.03
C GLU A 147 -15.03 19.17 -39.75
N LEU A 148 -15.92 18.87 -40.70
CA LEU A 148 -16.90 17.78 -40.60
C LEU A 148 -16.29 16.38 -40.81
N ALA A 149 -15.08 16.28 -41.37
CA ALA A 149 -14.38 15.02 -41.64
C ALA A 149 -13.42 14.60 -40.51
N LYS A 150 -13.27 15.43 -39.46
CA LYS A 150 -12.50 15.14 -38.25
C LYS A 150 -13.41 14.64 -37.13
#